data_AF-A0A7X1Y356-F1
#
_entry.id   AF-A0A7X1Y356-F1
#
_cell.length_a   1.000
_cell.length_b   1.000
_cell.length_c   1.000
_cell.angle_alpha   90.00
_cell.angle_beta   90.00
_cell.angle_gamma   90.00
#
_symmetry.space_group_name_H-M   'P 1'
#
loop_
_entity.id
_entity.type
_entity.pdbx_description
1 polymer ?
#
loop_
_entity_poly.entity_id
_entity_poly.type
_entity_poly.pdbx_seq_one_letter_code
_entity_poly.pdbx_strand_id
1 'polypeptide(L)' 'MFVTKQRDDREKRLRAVNYARASAGLEGFKLSAEDEENARAFVESEITLGEFIEYSSTH' A
#
# COMPACT_ATOMS: atom_id res chain seq x y z
N MET A 1 18.30 10.49 14.03
CA MET A 1 16.96 10.99 13.64
C MET A 1 16.43 10.40 12.32
N PHE A 2 17.27 9.85 11.42
CA PHE A 2 16.80 9.31 10.13
C PHE A 2 16.10 7.94 10.20
N VAL A 3 16.52 7.07 11.13
CA VAL A 3 15.94 5.71 11.29
C VAL A 3 14.51 5.76 11.85
N THR A 4 14.20 6.72 12.71
CA THR A 4 12.86 6.87 13.30
C THR A 4 11.83 7.31 12.25
N LYS A 5 12.21 8.25 11.37
CA LYS A 5 11.33 8.73 10.30
C LYS A 5 10.97 7.62 9.29
N GLN A 6 11.92 6.77 8.91
CA GLN A 6 11.64 5.63 8.01
C GLN A 6 10.68 4.61 8.63
N ARG A 7 10.82 4.30 9.91
CA ARG A 7 9.90 3.38 10.62
C ARG A 7 8.49 3.98 10.72
N ASP A 8 8.39 5.26 11.07
CA ASP A 8 7.13 5.98 11.15
C ASP A 8 6.42 6.04 9.79
N ASP A 9 7.17 6.24 8.70
CA ASP A 9 6.62 6.33 7.35
C ASP A 9 6.15 4.96 6.83
N ARG A 10 6.88 3.87 7.13
CA ARG A 10 6.43 2.51 6.84
C ARG A 10 5.15 2.15 7.61
N GLU A 11 5.08 2.45 8.90
CA GLU A 11 3.88 2.20 9.70
C GLU A 11 2.65 2.96 9.20
N LYS A 12 2.82 4.22 8.78
CA LYS A 12 1.74 5.00 8.17
C LYS A 12 1.23 4.36 6.88
N ARG A 13 2.12 3.92 5.98
CA ARG A 13 1.74 3.26 4.73
C ARG A 13 1.05 1.92 4.99
N LEU A 14 1.55 1.12 5.92
CA LEU A 14 0.92 -0.14 6.30
C LEU A 14 -0.50 0.07 6.83
N ARG A 15 -0.72 1.08 7.68
CA ARG A 15 -2.06 1.43 8.17
C ARG A 15 -3.00 1.85 7.03
N ALA A 16 -2.52 2.66 6.08
CA ALA A 16 -3.30 3.08 4.93
C ALA A 16 -3.71 1.89 4.05
N VAL A 17 -2.77 0.99 3.74
CA VAL A 17 -3.03 -0.24 2.97
C VAL A 17 -4.03 -1.15 3.69
N ASN A 18 -3.86 -1.36 4.99
CA ASN A 18 -4.77 -2.18 5.78
C ASN A 18 -6.18 -1.58 5.84
N TYR A 19 -6.30 -0.25 5.96
CA TYR A 19 -7.58 0.43 5.91
C TYR A 19 -8.28 0.21 4.57
N ALA A 20 -7.58 0.45 3.45
CA ALA A 20 -8.12 0.23 2.11
C ALA A 20 -8.55 -1.23 1.88
N ARG A 21 -7.72 -2.20 2.32
CA ARG A 21 -8.05 -3.63 2.25
C ARG A 21 -9.30 -3.96 3.07
N ALA A 22 -9.41 -3.43 4.28
CA ALA A 22 -10.58 -3.65 5.12
C ALA A 22 -11.85 -3.06 4.49
N SER A 23 -11.77 -1.84 3.95
CA SER A 23 -12.88 -1.21 3.22
C SER A 23 -13.33 -2.04 2.02
N ALA A 24 -12.41 -2.50 1.18
CA ALA A 24 -12.72 -3.37 0.05
C ALA A 24 -13.35 -4.70 0.50
N GLY A 25 -12.83 -5.30 1.58
CA GLY A 25 -13.35 -6.54 2.14
C GLY A 25 -14.76 -6.42 2.72
N LEU A 26 -15.11 -5.26 3.30
CA LEU A 26 -16.49 -4.99 3.77
C LEU A 26 -17.51 -4.98 2.63
N GLU A 27 -17.07 -4.60 1.42
CA GLU A 27 -17.90 -4.63 0.21
C GLU A 27 -17.85 -5.99 -0.51
N GLY A 28 -17.07 -6.95 0.00
CA GLY A 28 -16.94 -8.30 -0.56
C GLY A 28 -15.87 -8.43 -1.65
N PHE A 29 -15.09 -7.39 -1.90
CA PHE A 29 -13.97 -7.43 -2.85
C PHE A 29 -12.73 -8.08 -2.22
N LYS A 30 -11.94 -8.72 -3.07
CA LYS A 30 -10.60 -9.20 -2.74
C LYS A 30 -9.61 -8.60 -3.71
N LEU A 31 -8.48 -8.16 -3.19
CA LEU A 31 -7.39 -7.66 -4.01
C LEU A 31 -6.82 -8.81 -4.84
N SER A 32 -6.40 -8.49 -6.06
CA SER A 32 -5.64 -9.42 -6.90
C SER A 32 -4.25 -9.67 -6.30
N ALA A 33 -3.56 -10.72 -6.77
CA ALA A 33 -2.18 -10.96 -6.34
C ALA A 33 -1.24 -9.82 -6.75
N GLU A 34 -1.50 -9.19 -7.89
CA GLU A 34 -0.73 -8.07 -8.42
C GLU A 34 -0.93 -6.80 -7.56
N ASP A 35 -2.16 -6.50 -7.15
CA ASP A 35 -2.46 -5.38 -6.25
C ASP A 35 -1.85 -5.58 -4.86
N GLU A 36 -1.85 -6.83 -4.37
CA GLU A 36 -1.20 -7.21 -3.11
C GLU A 36 0.32 -6.99 -3.16
N GLU A 37 0.95 -7.32 -4.28
CA GLU A 37 2.39 -7.09 -4.49
C GLU A 37 2.70 -5.59 -4.61
N ASN A 38 1.92 -4.84 -5.37
CA ASN A 38 2.07 -3.39 -5.50
C ASN A 38 1.90 -2.69 -4.13
N ALA A 39 0.93 -3.11 -3.32
CA ALA A 39 0.74 -2.60 -1.96
C ALA A 39 1.91 -2.92 -1.03
N ARG A 40 2.51 -4.11 -1.14
CA ARG A 40 3.72 -4.49 -0.40
C ARG A 40 4.89 -3.59 -0.78
N ALA A 41 5.13 -3.40 -2.08
CA ALA A 41 6.22 -2.55 -2.58
C ALA A 41 6.09 -1.10 -2.07
N PHE A 42 4.87 -0.55 -2.03
CA PHE A 42 4.62 0.79 -1.48
C PHE A 42 4.93 0.88 0.02
N VAL A 43 4.50 -0.12 0.82
CA VAL A 43 4.77 -0.17 2.27
C VAL A 43 6.27 -0.22 2.54
N GLU A 44 7.01 -1.03 1.80
CA GLU A 44 8.47 -1.18 1.97
C GLU A 44 9.29 -0.02 1.35
N SER A 45 8.63 0.99 0.77
CA SER A 45 9.29 2.11 0.08
C SER A 45 10.07 1.70 -1.18
N GLU A 46 9.74 0.55 -1.77
CA GLU A 46 10.31 0.11 -3.05
C GLU A 46 9.75 0.96 -4.20
N ILE A 47 8.52 1.45 -4.06
CA ILE A 47 7.85 2.36 -4.98
C ILE A 47 7.27 3.57 -4.26
N THR A 48 7.09 4.66 -4.99
CA THR A 48 6.43 5.89 -4.54
C THR A 48 4.91 5.76 -4.57
N LEU A 49 4.22 6.73 -3.95
CA LEU A 49 2.75 6.80 -4.05
C LEU A 49 2.27 7.04 -5.49
N GLY A 50 3.03 7.78 -6.29
CA GLY A 50 2.69 8.04 -7.70
C GLY A 50 2.72 6.76 -8.52
N GLU A 51 3.80 5.99 -8.39
CA GLU A 51 3.95 4.68 -9.06
C GLU A 51 2.88 3.68 -8.58
N PHE A 52 2.56 3.68 -7.28
CA PHE A 52 1.49 2.85 -6.72
C PHE A 52 0.12 3.16 -7.36
N ILE A 53 -0.21 4.44 -7.57
CA ILE A 53 -1.46 4.88 -8.18
C ILE A 53 -1.49 4.57 -9.69
N GLU A 54 -0.39 4.78 -10.40
CA GLU A 54 -0.30 4.52 -11.84
C GLU A 54 -0.50 3.04 -12.16
N TYR A 55 0.09 2.15 -11.35
CA TYR A 55 -0.11 0.71 -11.45
C TYR A 55 -1.58 0.31 -11.28
N SER A 56 -2.28 0.94 -10.30
CA SER A 56 -3.71 0.69 -10.03
C SER A 56 -4.66 1.23 -11.10
N SER A 57 -4.19 2.14 -11.98
CA SER A 57 -5.01 2.74 -13.05
C SER A 57 -4.89 2.00 -14.39
N THR A 58 -3.99 1.02 -14.47
CA THR A 58 -3.65 0.33 -15.72
C THR A 58 -4.26 -1.09 -15.79
N HIS A 59 -4.79 -1.60 -14.67
CA HIS A 59 -5.44 -2.91 -14.52
C HIS A 59 -6.88 -2.74 -14.04
#